data_AF-A0ABD5QDZ8-F1
#
_entry.id   AF-A0ABD5QDZ8-F1
#
_cell.length_a   1.000
_cell.length_b   1.000
_cell.length_c   1.000
_cell.angle_alpha   90.00
_cell.angle_beta   90.00
_cell.angle_gamma   90.00
#
_symmetry.space_group_name_H-M   'P 1'
#
loop_
_entity.id
_entity.type
_entity.pdbx_description
1 polymer ?
#
loop_
_entity_poly.entity_id
_entity_poly.type
_entity_poly.pdbx_seq_one_letter_code
_entity_poly.pdbx_strand_id
1 'polypeptide(L)' 'MSQEPDLPVKPVDLLVLVVVSVLGGALIASWAMEPRLTPNFVVAISSGTVMLAFFLFIPVMGVRTFLEERKGGNEGS' A
#
# COMPACT_ATOMS: atom_id res chain seq x y z
N MET A 1 -4.50 31.00 -10.21
CA MET A 1 -3.60 30.20 -9.36
C MET A 1 -4.43 29.07 -8.81
N SER A 2 -4.40 27.90 -9.45
CA SER A 2 -5.15 26.73 -8.97
C SER A 2 -4.42 26.23 -7.73
N GLN A 3 -4.92 26.54 -6.53
CA GLN A 3 -4.46 25.86 -5.32
C GLN A 3 -4.85 24.39 -5.50
N GLU A 4 -3.85 23.52 -5.72
CA GLU A 4 -4.09 22.09 -5.59
C GLU A 4 -4.60 21.85 -4.17
N PRO A 5 -5.79 21.24 -3.99
CA PRO A 5 -6.28 20.94 -2.67
C PRO A 5 -5.26 20.03 -1.97
N ASP A 6 -4.84 20.43 -0.77
CA ASP A 6 -3.98 19.59 0.07
C ASP A 6 -4.81 18.37 0.50
N LEU A 7 -4.68 17.30 -0.28
CA LEU A 7 -5.40 16.06 -0.05
C LEU A 7 -4.73 15.35 1.13
N PRO A 8 -5.52 14.78 2.07
CA PRO A 8 -4.97 14.03 3.19
C PRO A 8 -4.14 12.81 2.73
N VAL A 9 -4.29 12.39 1.48
CA VAL A 9 -3.57 11.29 0.84
C VAL A 9 -2.70 11.81 -0.31
N LYS A 10 -1.41 11.45 -0.31
CA LYS A 10 -0.51 11.76 -1.42
C LYS A 10 -0.55 10.63 -2.47
N PRO A 11 -0.28 10.93 -3.75
CA PRO A 11 -0.18 9.90 -4.79
C PRO A 11 0.85 8.80 -4.48
N VAL A 12 1.93 9.16 -3.79
CA VAL A 12 2.96 8.21 -3.34
C VAL A 12 2.41 7.19 -2.35
N ASP A 13 1.45 7.57 -1.50
CA ASP A 13 0.86 6.68 -0.49
C ASP A 13 0.03 5.59 -1.19
N LEU A 14 -0.73 5.98 -2.20
CA LEU A 14 -1.47 5.06 -3.06
C LEU A 14 -0.52 4.11 -3.80
N LEU A 15 0.59 4.61 -4.32
CA LEU A 15 1.59 3.78 -5.00
C LEU A 15 2.21 2.75 -4.05
N VAL A 16 2.63 3.17 -2.86
CA VAL A 16 3.20 2.28 -1.84
C VAL A 16 2.18 1.24 -1.41
N LEU A 17 0.94 1.66 -1.15
CA LEU A 17 -0.14 0.76 -0.78
C LEU A 17 -0.40 -0.30 -1.85
N VAL A 18 -0.48 0.10 -3.12
CA VAL A 18 -0.68 -0.82 -4.25
C VAL A 18 0.47 -1.82 -4.34
N VAL A 19 1.72 -1.35 -4.32
CA VAL A 19 2.90 -2.22 -4.43
C VAL A 19 2.96 -3.24 -3.29
N VAL A 20 2.82 -2.78 -2.05
CA VAL A 20 2.87 -3.67 -0.87
C VAL A 20 1.71 -4.67 -0.88
N SER A 21 0.50 -4.23 -1.26
CA SER A 21 -0.68 -5.10 -1.30
C SER A 21 -0.58 -6.14 -2.40
N VAL A 22 -0.08 -5.79 -3.58
CA VAL A 22 0.12 -6.75 -4.69
C VAL A 22 1.18 -7.79 -4.32
N LEU A 23 2.31 -7.36 -3.77
CA LEU A 23 3.36 -8.28 -3.32
C LEU A 23 2.88 -9.18 -2.19
N GLY A 24 2.18 -8.63 -1.21
CA GLY A 24 1.60 -9.41 -0.11
C GLY A 24 0.50 -10.37 -0.59
N GLY A 25 -0.36 -9.93 -1.51
CA GLY A 25 -1.40 -10.77 -2.10
C GLY A 25 -0.80 -11.94 -2.89
N ALA A 26 0.28 -11.69 -3.63
CA ALA A 26 1.05 -12.72 -4.31
C ALA A 26 1.70 -13.71 -3.34
N LEU A 27 2.27 -13.23 -2.24
CA LEU A 27 2.86 -14.06 -1.20
C LEU A 27 1.81 -14.94 -0.50
N ILE A 28 0.67 -14.36 -0.13
CA ILE A 28 -0.45 -15.09 0.49
C ILE A 28 -0.98 -16.16 -0.47
N ALA A 29 -1.21 -15.81 -1.74
CA ALA A 29 -1.69 -16.78 -2.73
C ALA A 29 -0.69 -17.92 -2.94
N SER A 30 0.61 -17.61 -3.01
CA SER A 30 1.68 -18.61 -3.15
C SER A 30 1.83 -19.51 -1.92
N TRP A 31 1.40 -19.03 -0.75
CA TRP A 31 1.38 -19.83 0.48
C TRP A 31 0.13 -20.70 0.59
N ALA A 32 -1.01 -20.21 0.08
CA ALA A 32 -2.29 -20.91 0.15
C ALA A 32 -2.42 -22.02 -0.91
N MET A 33 -1.79 -21.87 -2.08
CA MET A 33 -1.87 -22.83 -3.17
C MET A 33 -0.59 -22.84 -4.02
N GLU A 34 -0.40 -23.90 -4.80
CA GLU A 34 0.77 -24.04 -5.65
C GLU A 34 0.85 -22.90 -6.69
N PRO A 35 1.99 -22.18 -6.80
CA PRO A 35 2.14 -21.04 -7.71
C PRO A 35 2.09 -21.48 -9.18
N ARG A 36 0.88 -21.55 -9.74
CA ARG A 36 0.63 -21.88 -11.15
C ARG A 36 -0.21 -20.79 -11.79
N LEU A 37 0.15 -20.39 -13.01
CA LEU A 37 -0.60 -19.40 -13.80
C LEU A 37 -1.96 -19.98 -14.24
N THR A 38 -2.89 -20.01 -13.30
CA THR A 38 -4.26 -20.48 -13.46
C THR A 38 -5.20 -19.35 -13.08
N PRO A 39 -6.42 -19.31 -13.63
CA PRO A 39 -7.42 -18.30 -13.25
C PRO A 39 -7.64 -18.24 -11.74
N ASN A 40 -7.66 -19.39 -11.06
CA ASN A 40 -7.85 -19.48 -9.62
C ASN A 40 -6.71 -18.82 -8.83
N PHE A 41 -5.46 -18.99 -9.29
CA PHE A 41 -4.31 -18.34 -8.66
C PHE A 41 -4.36 -16.82 -8.82
N VAL A 42 -4.72 -16.32 -10.00
CA VAL A 42 -4.88 -14.87 -10.24
C VAL A 42 -5.99 -14.28 -9.36
N VAL A 43 -7.12 -15.00 -9.22
CA VAL A 43 -8.21 -14.59 -8.32
C VAL A 43 -7.74 -14.57 -6.87
N ALA A 44 -6.97 -15.56 -6.43
CA ALA A 44 -6.41 -15.59 -5.07
C ALA A 44 -5.47 -14.41 -4.80
N ILE A 45 -4.57 -14.09 -5.75
CA ILE A 45 -3.69 -12.90 -5.65
C ILE A 45 -4.54 -11.63 -5.56
N SER A 46 -5.55 -11.50 -6.41
CA SER A 46 -6.41 -10.32 -6.47
C SER A 46 -7.21 -10.14 -5.19
N SER A 47 -7.78 -11.23 -4.65
CA SER A 47 -8.50 -11.24 -3.38
C SER A 47 -7.58 -10.85 -2.22
N GLY A 48 -6.38 -11.44 -2.13
CA GLY A 48 -5.38 -11.09 -1.12
C GLY A 48 -4.91 -9.63 -1.24
N THR A 49 -4.71 -9.15 -2.46
CA THR A 49 -4.34 -7.76 -2.74
C THR A 49 -5.42 -6.79 -2.25
N VAL A 50 -6.69 -7.03 -2.58
CA VAL A 50 -7.80 -6.17 -2.14
C VAL A 50 -7.92 -6.20 -0.62
N MET A 51 -7.87 -7.38 0.00
CA MET A 51 -7.93 -7.52 1.46
C MET A 51 -6.80 -6.74 2.15
N LEU A 52 -5.57 -6.88 1.66
CA LEU A 52 -4.41 -6.15 2.19
C LEU A 52 -4.52 -4.66 1.96
N ALA A 53 -4.97 -4.21 0.79
CA ALA A 53 -5.14 -2.79 0.50
C ALA A 53 -6.12 -2.14 1.49
N PHE A 54 -7.24 -2.79 1.80
CA PHE A 54 -8.19 -2.31 2.80
C PHE A 54 -7.58 -2.27 4.21
N PHE A 55 -6.86 -3.33 4.61
CA PHE A 55 -6.30 -3.41 5.95
C PHE A 55 -5.10 -2.47 6.16
N LEU A 56 -4.26 -2.32 5.14
CA LEU A 56 -3.02 -1.54 5.18
C LEU A 56 -3.23 -0.05 4.88
N PHE A 57 -4.40 0.36 4.37
CA PHE A 57 -4.67 1.77 4.09
C PHE A 57 -4.39 2.67 5.30
N ILE A 58 -4.97 2.36 6.47
CA ILE A 58 -4.78 3.16 7.69
C ILE A 58 -3.32 3.09 8.18
N PRO A 59 -2.69 1.90 8.33
CA PRO A 59 -1.28 1.80 8.71
C PRO A 59 -0.32 2.56 7.79
N VAL A 60 -0.48 2.46 6.47
CA VAL A 60 0.40 3.12 5.50
C VAL A 60 0.34 4.63 5.68
N MET A 61 -0.87 5.18 5.83
CA MET A 61 -1.05 6.60 6.11
C MET A 61 -0.40 7.00 7.45
N GLY A 62 -0.61 6.22 8.51
CA GLY A 62 -0.04 6.51 9.83
C GLY A 62 1.49 6.48 9.85
N VAL A 63 2.12 5.48 9.23
CA VAL A 63 3.58 5.38 9.13
C VAL A 63 4.15 6.56 8.36
N ARG A 64 3.51 6.97 7.25
CA ARG A 64 3.95 8.11 6.46
C ARG A 64 3.86 9.42 7.26
N THR A 65 2.76 9.70 7.93
CA THR A 65 2.63 10.90 8.78
C THR A 65 3.72 10.93 9.86
N PHE A 66 3.98 9.79 10.51
CA PHE A 66 5.04 9.68 11.51
C PHE A 66 6.45 9.94 10.95
N LEU A 67 6.73 9.46 9.72
CA LEU A 67 8.01 9.71 9.05
C LEU A 67 8.15 11.17 8.59
N GLU A 68 7.06 11.79 8.14
CA GLU A 68 7.05 13.21 7.77
C GLU A 68 7.32 14.12 8.96
N GLU A 69 6.71 13.85 10.12
CA GLU A 69 6.99 14.55 11.37
C GLU A 69 8.47 14.47 11.75
N ARG A 70 9.10 13.30 11.61
CA ARG A 70 10.54 13.15 11.88
C ARG A 70 11.42 13.89 10.89
N LYS A 71 11.04 13.93 9.60
CA LYS A 71 11.83 14.59 8.56
C LYS A 71 11.79 16.11 8.68
N GLY A 72 10.63 16.69 9.02
CA GLY A 72 10.46 18.13 9.25
C GLY A 72 11.22 18.65 10.48
N GLY A 73 11.56 17.79 11.44
CA GLY A 73 12.40 18.15 12.60
C GLY A 73 13.90 18.30 12.30
N ASN A 74 14.36 17.94 11.09
CA ASN A 74 15.79 17.93 10.75
C ASN A 74 16.24 19.14 9.90
N GLU A 75 15.34 20.07 9.59
CA GLU A 75 15.63 21.32 8.86
C GLU A 75 15.76 22.54 9.80
N GLY A 76 15.85 22.30 11.12
CA GLY A 76 15.90 23.33 12.16
C GLY A 76 17.12 23.26 13.09
N SER A 77 18.27 22.75 12.63
CA SER A 77 19.52 22.77 13.42
C SER A 77 20.67 23.42 12.68
#